data_AF-A0A3N4JE58-F1
#
_entry.id   AF-A0A3N4JE58-F1
#
_cell.length_a   1.000
_cell.length_b   1.000
_cell.length_c   1.000
_cell.angle_alpha   90.00
_cell.angle_beta   90.00
_cell.angle_gamma   90.00
#
_symmetry.space_group_name_H-M   'P 1'
#
loop_
_entity.id
_entity.type
_entity.pdbx_description
1 polymer ?
#
loop_
_entity_poly.entity_id
_entity_poly.type
_entity_poly.pdbx_seq_one_letter_code
_entity_poly.pdbx_strand_id
1 'polypeptide(L)'
;MSAFNQGAQIIQMLQQLLNGQQELRGQVGELQNQRGFPILVWCRSSTYSLTRQQCLPMMLYNTSAVDFAPLRYPAGIPINNLPATFHEFKTFMEPQLQVAAEVLGLPALPGNALVDQRRAQIAEYLGILY
;
A
#
# COMPACT_ATOMS: atom_id res chain seq x y z
N MET A 1 -33.80 -36.48 -27.33
CA MET A 1 -33.76 -35.74 -26.03
C MET A 1 -32.29 -35.59 -25.57
N SER A 2 -31.50 -34.71 -26.19
CA SER A 2 -30.04 -34.60 -25.92
C SER A 2 -29.57 -33.16 -25.63
N ALA A 3 -30.30 -32.13 -26.09
CA ALA A 3 -29.94 -30.72 -25.88
C ALA A 3 -30.05 -30.24 -24.42
N PHE A 4 -30.95 -30.83 -23.62
CA PHE A 4 -31.18 -30.42 -22.22
C PHE A 4 -30.04 -30.79 -21.25
N ASN A 5 -29.22 -31.79 -21.59
CA ASN A 5 -28.11 -32.24 -20.73
C ASN A 5 -26.86 -31.36 -20.89
N GLN A 6 -26.62 -30.80 -22.08
CA GLN A 6 -25.47 -29.93 -22.33
C GLN A 6 -25.60 -28.58 -21.61
N GLY A 7 -26.80 -28.00 -21.56
CA GLY A 7 -27.05 -26.75 -20.85
C GLY A 7 -26.81 -26.88 -19.34
N ALA A 8 -27.26 -27.98 -18.72
CA ALA A 8 -27.02 -28.26 -17.30
C ALA A 8 -25.52 -28.44 -17.00
N GLN A 9 -24.79 -29.13 -17.89
CA GLN A 9 -23.36 -29.35 -17.75
C GLN A 9 -22.56 -28.04 -17.87
N ILE A 10 -22.94 -27.14 -18.78
CA ILE A 10 -22.31 -25.82 -18.92
C ILE A 10 -22.55 -24.95 -17.68
N ILE A 11 -23.76 -24.95 -17.14
CA ILE A 11 -24.09 -24.20 -15.91
C ILE A 11 -23.30 -24.73 -14.71
N GLN A 12 -23.15 -26.04 -14.60
CA GLN A 12 -22.39 -26.68 -13.52
C GLN A 12 -20.90 -26.32 -13.58
N MET A 13 -20.29 -26.32 -14.78
CA MET A 13 -18.92 -25.87 -14.97
C MET A 13 -18.74 -24.39 -14.65
N LEU A 14 -19.69 -23.54 -15.04
CA LEU A 14 -19.66 -22.10 -14.74
C LEU A 14 -19.75 -21.82 -13.24
N GLN A 15 -20.60 -22.55 -12.51
CA GLN A 15 -20.68 -22.45 -11.06
C GLN A 15 -19.41 -22.93 -10.37
N GLN A 16 -18.80 -24.03 -10.84
CA GLN A 16 -17.52 -24.50 -10.30
C GLN A 16 -16.40 -23.49 -10.54
N LEU A 17 -16.35 -22.85 -11.71
CA LEU A 17 -15.37 -21.83 -12.02
C LEU A 17 -15.54 -20.57 -11.14
N LEU A 18 -16.79 -20.14 -10.93
CA LEU A 18 -17.09 -18.98 -10.08
C LEU A 18 -16.75 -19.24 -8.61
N ASN A 19 -17.08 -20.42 -8.09
CA ASN A 19 -16.74 -20.82 -6.73
C ASN A 19 -15.21 -20.90 -6.55
N GLY A 20 -14.50 -21.50 -7.51
CA GLY A 20 -13.04 -21.54 -7.48
C GLY A 20 -12.40 -20.15 -7.55
N GLN A 21 -12.96 -19.22 -8.33
CA GLN A 21 -12.49 -17.83 -8.35
C GLN A 21 -12.72 -17.10 -7.02
N GLN A 22 -13.85 -17.36 -6.37
CA GLN A 22 -14.17 -16.72 -5.09
C GLN A 22 -13.29 -17.25 -3.96
N GLU A 23 -13.00 -18.55 -3.97
CA GLU A 23 -12.08 -19.18 -3.02
C GLU A 23 -10.64 -18.69 -3.21
N LEU A 24 -10.18 -18.58 -4.46
CA LEU A 24 -8.87 -17.98 -4.76
C LEU A 24 -8.79 -16.50 -4.32
N ARG A 25 -9.87 -15.73 -4.46
CA ARG A 25 -9.92 -14.35 -3.94
C ARG A 25 -9.82 -14.31 -2.41
N GLY A 26 -10.48 -15.23 -1.72
CA GLY A 26 -10.36 -15.38 -0.27
C GLY A 26 -8.94 -15.71 0.16
N GLN A 27 -8.33 -16.71 -0.48
CA GLN A 27 -6.96 -17.14 -0.19
C GLN A 27 -5.92 -16.05 -0.50
N VAL A 28 -6.10 -15.27 -1.57
CA VAL A 28 -5.26 -14.10 -1.85
C VAL A 28 -5.41 -13.02 -0.77
N GLY A 29 -6.63 -12.80 -0.27
CA GLY A 29 -6.89 -11.88 0.85
C GLY A 29 -6.23 -12.32 2.15
N GLU A 30 -6.17 -13.62 2.42
CA GLU A 30 -5.51 -14.17 3.61
C GLU A 30 -3.98 -14.18 3.48
N LEU A 31 -3.45 -14.46 2.28
CA LEU A 31 -2.02 -14.35 1.97
C LEU A 31 -1.50 -12.90 2.11
N GLN A 32 -2.34 -11.89 1.84
CA GLN A 32 -2.02 -10.48 2.08
C GLN A 32 -1.95 -10.13 3.57
N ASN A 33 -2.70 -10.82 4.43
CA ASN A 33 -2.72 -10.56 5.87
C ASN A 33 -1.66 -11.34 6.66
N GLN A 34 -1.21 -12.50 6.16
CA GLN A 34 -0.35 -13.42 6.94
C GLN A 34 1.15 -13.34 6.63
N ARG A 35 1.59 -12.62 5.60
CA ARG A 35 3.01 -12.34 5.36
C ARG A 35 3.22 -10.83 5.36
N GLY A 36 4.07 -10.36 6.27
CA GLY A 36 4.45 -8.96 6.37
C GLY A 36 4.76 -8.35 5.00
N PHE A 37 4.12 -7.21 4.75
CA PHE A 37 4.44 -6.23 3.71
C PHE A 37 4.60 -6.78 2.28
N PRO A 38 3.49 -6.92 1.51
CA PRO A 38 3.57 -7.03 0.07
C PRO A 38 3.00 -5.76 -0.57
N ILE A 39 3.83 -4.79 -0.96
CA ILE A 39 3.92 -4.02 -2.24
C ILE A 39 2.61 -3.65 -3.01
N LEU A 40 1.41 -3.95 -2.51
CA LEU A 40 0.17 -4.12 -3.27
C LEU A 40 -1.07 -3.50 -2.61
N VAL A 41 -0.99 -2.98 -1.38
CA VAL A 41 -2.05 -2.11 -0.84
C VAL A 41 -1.53 -0.68 -0.81
N TRP A 42 -1.49 -0.03 -1.97
CA TRP A 42 -0.81 1.25 -2.12
C TRP A 42 -1.71 2.39 -2.58
N CYS A 43 -1.65 3.47 -1.80
CA CYS A 43 -2.41 4.71 -1.90
C CYS A 43 -3.90 4.59 -1.49
N ARG A 44 -4.19 4.00 -0.32
CA ARG A 44 -5.43 4.32 0.42
C ARG A 44 -5.11 5.31 1.53
N SER A 45 -4.81 6.56 1.16
CA SER A 45 -4.94 7.64 2.13
C SER A 45 -6.43 7.77 2.44
N SER A 46 -6.82 7.80 3.71
CA SER A 46 -8.24 7.98 4.08
C SER A 46 -8.83 9.29 3.52
N THR A 47 -7.96 10.25 3.20
CA THR A 47 -8.27 11.59 2.71
C THR A 47 -8.05 11.76 1.20
N TYR A 48 -7.18 10.96 0.57
CA TYR A 48 -6.85 11.08 -0.86
C TYR A 48 -6.85 9.72 -1.56
N SER A 49 -7.79 9.54 -2.51
CA SER A 49 -7.85 8.36 -3.39
C SER A 49 -6.80 8.44 -4.50
N LEU A 50 -5.52 8.41 -4.14
CA LEU A 50 -4.44 8.30 -5.12
C LEU A 50 -4.33 6.86 -5.59
N THR A 51 -4.15 6.64 -6.89
CA THR A 51 -3.90 5.31 -7.43
C THR A 51 -2.40 5.01 -7.40
N ARG A 52 -2.03 3.73 -7.32
CA ARG A 52 -0.62 3.29 -7.46
C ARG A 52 0.07 3.89 -8.70
N GLN A 53 -0.65 4.02 -9.81
CA GLN A 53 -0.12 4.62 -11.05
C GLN A 53 0.22 6.10 -10.89
N GLN A 54 -0.55 6.85 -10.09
CA GLN A 54 -0.29 8.26 -9.79
C GLN A 54 0.88 8.42 -8.81
N CYS A 55 1.07 7.47 -7.90
CA CYS A 55 2.17 7.47 -6.93
C CYS A 55 3.51 7.01 -7.54
N LEU A 56 3.49 6.22 -8.63
CA LEU A 56 4.69 5.58 -9.21
C LEU A 56 5.80 6.56 -9.64
N PRO A 57 5.53 7.70 -10.33
CA PRO A 57 6.59 8.63 -10.71
C PRO A 57 7.31 9.25 -9.50
N MET A 58 6.56 9.53 -8.42
CA MET A 58 7.10 10.03 -7.16
C MET A 58 7.98 8.97 -6.49
N MET A 59 7.48 7.72 -6.40
CA MET A 59 8.25 6.61 -5.84
C MET A 59 9.59 6.44 -6.54
N LEU A 60 9.56 6.32 -7.87
CA LEU A 60 10.77 6.10 -8.67
C LEU A 60 11.78 7.22 -8.46
N TYR A 61 11.31 8.47 -8.38
CA TYR A 61 12.17 9.59 -8.06
C TYR A 61 12.79 9.44 -6.67
N ASN A 62 11.97 9.23 -5.63
CA ASN A 62 12.44 9.11 -4.25
C ASN A 62 13.36 7.91 -4.04
N THR A 63 13.14 6.79 -4.73
CA THR A 63 14.02 5.60 -4.68
C THR A 63 15.39 5.89 -5.26
N SER A 64 15.44 6.70 -6.33
CA SER A 64 16.69 7.11 -6.98
C SER A 64 17.38 8.32 -6.33
N ALA A 65 16.71 8.96 -5.37
CA ALA A 65 17.18 10.19 -4.75
C ALA A 65 18.36 9.91 -3.80
N VAL A 66 19.38 10.77 -3.87
CA VAL A 66 20.49 10.76 -2.91
C VAL A 66 20.04 11.34 -1.56
N ASP A 67 20.78 11.04 -0.47
CA ASP A 67 20.37 11.35 0.91
C ASP A 67 19.88 12.79 1.16
N PHE A 68 20.46 13.79 0.48
CA PHE A 68 20.11 15.20 0.64
C PHE A 68 19.21 15.76 -0.47
N ALA A 69 18.80 14.93 -1.43
CA ALA A 69 17.87 15.38 -2.45
C ALA A 69 16.48 15.60 -1.84
N PRO A 70 15.71 16.59 -2.34
CA PRO A 70 14.37 16.84 -1.86
C PRO A 70 13.46 15.64 -2.05
N LEU A 71 12.69 15.27 -1.03
CA LEU A 71 11.65 14.24 -1.17
C LEU A 71 10.44 14.79 -1.94
N ARG A 72 9.87 13.95 -2.79
CA ARG A 72 8.60 14.23 -3.45
C ARG A 72 7.45 13.61 -2.69
N TYR A 73 6.34 14.34 -2.66
CA TYR A 73 5.10 13.96 -1.99
C TYR A 73 3.95 13.90 -2.98
N PRO A 74 2.89 13.16 -2.65
CA PRO A 74 1.66 13.22 -3.42
C PRO A 74 1.08 14.63 -3.45
N ALA A 75 0.43 14.96 -4.58
CA ALA A 75 -0.21 16.27 -4.74
C ALA A 75 -1.33 16.47 -3.69
N GLY A 76 -1.40 17.68 -3.14
CA GLY A 76 -2.41 18.06 -2.13
C GLY A 76 -2.03 17.78 -0.68
N ILE A 77 -0.87 17.16 -0.43
CA ILE A 77 -0.39 16.93 0.94
C ILE A 77 0.38 18.15 1.46
N PRO A 78 0.05 18.68 2.65
CA PRO A 78 0.83 19.75 3.27
C PRO A 78 2.20 19.24 3.71
N ILE A 79 3.27 19.85 3.18
CA ILE A 79 4.65 19.38 3.39
C ILE A 79 5.32 19.92 4.66
N ASN A 80 4.68 20.84 5.40
CA ASN A 80 5.31 21.55 6.53
C ASN A 80 5.74 20.64 7.68
N ASN A 81 5.08 19.48 7.84
CA ASN A 81 5.36 18.49 8.88
C ASN A 81 5.98 17.20 8.30
N LEU A 82 6.45 17.25 7.06
CA LEU A 82 7.08 16.14 6.36
C LEU A 82 8.57 16.44 6.18
N PRO A 83 9.43 15.42 6.17
CA PRO A 83 10.86 15.63 6.01
C PRO A 83 11.18 16.20 4.63
N ALA A 84 11.96 17.26 4.53
CA ALA A 84 12.34 17.81 3.23
C ALA A 84 13.28 16.87 2.46
N THR A 85 14.05 16.03 3.16
CA THR A 85 15.08 15.15 2.57
C THR A 85 15.09 13.76 3.21
N PHE A 86 15.75 12.79 2.55
CA PHE A 86 15.91 11.45 3.11
C PHE A 86 16.78 11.44 4.37
N HIS A 87 17.81 12.28 4.43
CA HIS A 87 18.61 12.46 5.63
C HIS A 87 17.76 12.94 6.81
N GLU A 88 16.93 13.96 6.60
CA GLU A 88 16.03 14.46 7.63
C GLU A 88 15.03 13.39 8.07
N PHE A 89 14.47 12.64 7.10
CA PHE A 89 13.58 11.52 7.40
C PHE A 89 14.24 10.51 8.35
N LYS A 90 15.52 10.13 8.14
CA LYS A 90 16.25 9.22 9.05
C LYS A 90 16.35 9.76 10.48
N THR A 91 16.38 11.08 10.65
CA THR A 91 16.50 11.72 11.97
C THR A 91 15.17 11.91 12.71
N PHE A 92 14.02 11.75 12.03
CA PHE A 92 12.71 11.91 12.66
C PHE A 92 12.53 10.96 13.85
N MET A 93 12.06 11.49 14.98
CA MET A 93 11.70 10.73 16.17
C MET A 93 10.24 10.26 16.09
N GLU A 94 9.84 9.38 17.01
CA GLU A 94 8.49 8.79 17.06
C GLU A 94 7.35 9.82 16.91
N PRO A 95 7.32 10.95 17.64
CA PRO A 95 6.23 11.92 17.48
C PRO A 95 6.17 12.51 16.07
N GLN A 96 7.33 12.74 15.44
CA GLN A 96 7.41 13.30 14.10
C GLN A 96 6.97 12.27 13.05
N LEU A 97 7.34 11.00 13.24
CA LEU A 97 6.88 9.91 12.38
C LEU A 97 5.37 9.69 12.48
N GLN A 98 4.80 9.83 13.68
CA GLN A 98 3.36 9.72 13.88
C GLN A 98 2.60 10.86 13.18
N VAL A 99 3.05 12.11 13.33
CA VAL A 99 2.49 13.26 12.62
C VAL A 99 2.64 13.09 11.10
N ALA A 100 3.81 12.65 10.62
CA ALA A 100 4.02 12.41 9.20
C ALA A 100 3.07 11.34 8.65
N ALA A 101 2.85 10.25 9.39
CA ALA A 101 1.90 9.21 9.00
C ALA A 101 0.45 9.72 8.95
N GLU A 102 0.05 10.58 9.89
CA GLU A 102 -1.27 11.21 9.89
C GLU A 102 -1.46 12.14 8.69
N VAL A 103 -0.45 12.97 8.38
CA VAL A 103 -0.46 13.87 7.22
C VAL A 103 -0.53 13.09 5.91
N LEU A 104 0.16 11.95 5.82
CA LEU A 104 0.10 11.04 4.67
C LEU A 104 -1.20 10.20 4.63
N GLY A 105 -2.00 10.23 5.70
CA GLY A 105 -3.22 9.43 5.86
C GLY A 105 -2.95 7.93 5.89
N LEU A 106 -1.81 7.53 6.45
CA LEU A 106 -1.42 6.12 6.60
C LEU A 106 -2.27 5.43 7.68
N PRO A 107 -2.52 4.13 7.53
CA PRO A 107 -3.25 3.38 8.54
C PRO A 107 -2.48 3.35 9.87
N ALA A 108 -3.25 3.41 10.97
CA ALA A 108 -2.71 3.23 12.31
C ALA A 108 -2.03 1.86 12.44
N LEU A 109 -0.88 1.85 13.10
CA LEU A 109 -0.21 0.61 13.48
C LEU A 109 -0.74 0.13 14.84
N PRO A 110 -0.53 -1.15 15.20
CA PRO A 110 -0.84 -1.65 16.54
C PRO A 110 -0.21 -0.77 17.64
N GLY A 111 -0.87 -0.65 18.79
CA GLY A 111 -0.41 0.23 19.88
C GLY A 111 0.96 -0.13 20.49
N ASN A 112 1.50 -1.31 20.16
CA ASN A 112 2.84 -1.77 20.54
C ASN A 112 3.83 -1.72 19.37
N ALA A 113 3.50 -1.02 18.29
CA ALA A 113 4.36 -0.93 17.12
C ALA A 113 5.64 -0.16 17.44
N LEU A 114 6.76 -0.66 16.91
CA LEU A 114 8.06 -0.01 17.09
C LEU A 114 8.19 1.21 16.17
N VAL A 115 9.01 2.16 16.58
CA VAL A 115 9.35 3.35 15.78
C VAL A 115 9.83 2.97 14.38
N ASP A 116 10.64 1.90 14.28
CA ASP A 116 11.15 1.39 13.00
C ASP A 116 10.05 0.82 12.11
N GLN A 117 8.97 0.25 12.69
CA GLN A 117 7.82 -0.21 11.90
C GLN A 117 7.05 0.97 11.30
N ARG A 118 6.87 2.04 12.08
CA ARG A 118 6.26 3.28 11.58
C ARG A 118 7.12 3.92 10.49
N ARG A 119 8.43 3.93 10.69
CA ARG A 119 9.39 4.44 9.72
C ARG A 119 9.37 3.62 8.43
N ALA A 120 9.38 2.29 8.53
CA ALA A 120 9.27 1.40 7.38
C ALA A 120 7.97 1.65 6.58
N GLN A 121 6.83 1.83 7.26
CA GLN A 121 5.56 2.13 6.61
C GLN A 121 5.59 3.44 5.80
N ILE A 122 6.20 4.50 6.35
CA ILE A 122 6.35 5.80 5.66
C ILE A 122 7.36 5.68 4.53
N ALA A 123 8.49 5.01 4.77
CA ALA A 123 9.53 4.82 3.78
C ALA A 123 8.99 4.05 2.58
N GLU A 124 8.25 2.97 2.84
CA GLU A 124 7.51 2.25 1.81
C GLU A 124 6.64 3.25 1.07
N TYR A 125 5.63 3.87 1.69
CA TYR A 125 4.69 4.81 1.03
C TYR A 125 5.34 5.91 0.17
N LEU A 126 6.55 6.36 0.50
CA LEU A 126 7.26 7.37 -0.27
C LEU A 126 8.17 6.80 -1.36
N GLY A 127 8.40 5.48 -1.40
CA GLY A 127 9.34 4.83 -2.30
C GLY A 127 10.79 5.04 -1.86
N ILE A 128 11.04 5.06 -0.56
CA ILE A 128 12.34 5.26 0.06
C ILE A 128 12.89 3.90 0.50
N LEU A 129 14.17 3.65 0.24
CA LEU A 129 14.87 2.47 0.75
C LEU A 129 15.20 2.68 2.24
N TYR A 130 14.70 1.82 3.10
CA TYR A 130 14.87 1.88 4.55
C TYR A 130 15.34 0.54 5.10
#